data_AF-A0A2P5M1S0-F1
#
_entry.id   AF-A0A2P5M1S0-F1
#
_cell.length_a   1.000
_cell.length_b   1.000
_cell.length_c   1.000
_cell.angle_alpha   90.00
_cell.angle_beta   90.00
_cell.angle_gamma   90.00
#
_symmetry.space_group_name_H-M   'P 1'
#
loop_
_entity.id
_entity.type
_entity.pdbx_description
1 polymer ?
#
loop_
_entity_poly.entity_id
_entity_poly.type
_entity_poly.pdbx_seq_one_letter_code
_entity_poly.pdbx_strand_id
1 'polypeptide(L)'
;MLDAYASPARIDHTLPFWMVPVLEDICSSHALTNWLVMKRGGRAAYGKEALKHELGKLVSLKTQTSRDLNVRIKHIENLLRGE
;
A
#
# COMPACT_ATOMS: atom_id res chain seq x y z
N MET A 1 20.86 -23.43 11.71
CA MET A 1 19.44 -23.34 11.28
C MET A 1 19.21 -22.40 10.07
N LEU A 2 20.26 -21.98 9.37
CA LEU A 2 20.21 -21.37 8.02
C LEU A 2 20.75 -22.38 6.98
N ASP A 3 21.83 -23.04 7.39
CA ASP A 3 22.49 -24.26 6.91
C ASP A 3 21.53 -25.42 6.59
N ALA A 4 20.36 -25.48 7.22
CA ALA A 4 19.34 -26.46 6.86
C ALA A 4 18.79 -26.23 5.44
N TYR A 5 18.62 -24.97 5.01
CA TYR A 5 18.04 -24.60 3.72
C TYR A 5 19.05 -24.49 2.58
N ALA A 6 20.36 -24.47 2.90
CA ALA A 6 21.44 -24.34 1.92
C ALA A 6 22.09 -25.68 1.54
N SER A 7 21.61 -26.80 2.09
CA SER A 7 22.19 -28.13 1.85
C SER A 7 21.89 -28.64 0.43
N PRO A 8 22.91 -28.99 -0.39
CA PRO A 8 22.73 -29.52 -1.74
C PRO A 8 21.92 -30.83 -1.80
N ALA A 9 21.88 -31.58 -0.70
CA ALA A 9 21.16 -32.85 -0.60
C ALA A 9 19.63 -32.71 -0.49
N ARG A 10 19.08 -31.47 -0.47
CA ARG A 10 17.64 -31.25 -0.26
C ARG A 10 17.02 -30.50 -1.45
N ILE A 11 16.38 -31.28 -2.31
CA ILE A 11 15.74 -30.83 -3.55
C ILE A 11 14.45 -30.00 -3.25
N ASP A 12 13.92 -30.10 -2.03
CA ASP A 12 12.64 -29.47 -1.62
C ASP A 12 12.79 -28.39 -0.52
N HIS A 13 14.00 -27.93 -0.21
CA HIS A 13 14.18 -26.83 0.74
C HIS A 13 14.12 -25.48 0.04
N THR A 14 12.92 -25.13 -0.42
CA THR A 14 12.62 -23.77 -0.85
C THR A 14 12.65 -22.82 0.34
N LEU A 15 13.11 -21.58 0.15
CA LEU A 15 13.01 -20.51 1.15
C LEU A 15 11.58 -20.49 1.73
N PRO A 16 11.39 -20.63 3.05
CA PRO A 16 10.07 -20.49 3.64
C PRO A 16 9.49 -19.12 3.31
N PHE A 17 8.30 -19.06 2.72
CA PHE A 17 7.81 -17.80 2.15
C PHE A 17 7.67 -16.66 3.17
N TRP A 18 7.42 -16.98 4.45
CA TRP A 18 7.37 -16.01 5.54
C TRP A 18 8.73 -15.36 5.86
N MET A 19 9.86 -15.94 5.40
CA MET A 19 11.19 -15.35 5.50
C MET A 19 11.51 -14.34 4.39
N VAL A 20 10.71 -14.30 3.33
CA VAL A 20 10.93 -13.41 2.18
C VAL A 20 11.11 -11.94 2.61
N PRO A 21 10.27 -11.36 3.49
CA PRO A 21 10.45 -9.97 3.91
C PRO A 21 11.78 -9.72 4.63
N VAL A 22 12.23 -10.67 5.46
CA VAL A 22 13.50 -10.56 6.20
C VAL A 22 14.69 -10.65 5.24
N LEU A 23 14.65 -11.58 4.28
CA LEU A 23 15.69 -11.71 3.26
C LEU A 23 15.76 -10.44 2.39
N GLU A 24 14.61 -9.91 2.01
CA GLU A 24 14.49 -8.69 1.22
C GLU A 24 15.04 -7.46 1.95
N ASP A 25 14.79 -7.34 3.26
CA ASP A 25 15.33 -6.27 4.10
C ASP A 25 16.88 -6.34 4.19
N ILE A 26 17.42 -7.53 4.50
CA ILE A 26 18.88 -7.75 4.58
C ILE A 26 19.56 -7.46 3.23
N CYS A 27 18.93 -7.84 2.13
CA CYS A 27 19.45 -7.61 0.79
C CYS A 27 19.11 -6.23 0.23
N SER A 28 18.40 -5.37 0.97
CA SER A 28 17.91 -4.07 0.49
C SER A 28 17.21 -4.17 -0.88
N SER A 29 16.38 -5.20 -1.06
CA SER A 29 15.74 -5.55 -2.33
C SER A 29 14.27 -5.87 -2.13
N HIS A 30 13.44 -5.64 -3.15
CA HIS A 30 12.02 -6.02 -3.16
C HIS A 30 11.67 -6.94 -4.34
N ALA A 31 12.66 -7.67 -4.88
CA ALA A 31 12.50 -8.44 -6.11
C ALA A 31 11.44 -9.56 -6.01
N LEU A 32 11.40 -10.30 -4.90
CA LEU A 32 10.47 -11.41 -4.70
C LEU A 32 9.05 -10.88 -4.46
N THR A 33 8.91 -9.83 -3.65
CA THR A 33 7.62 -9.19 -3.40
C THR A 33 7.08 -8.55 -4.68
N ASN A 34 7.91 -7.84 -5.45
CA ASN A 34 7.52 -7.27 -6.74
C ASN A 34 7.11 -8.34 -7.74
N TRP A 35 7.86 -9.44 -7.84
CA TRP A 35 7.50 -10.57 -8.70
C TRP A 35 6.13 -11.15 -8.31
N LEU A 36 5.88 -11.39 -7.03
CA LEU A 36 4.60 -11.92 -6.56
C LEU A 36 3.44 -10.97 -6.88
N VAL A 37 3.61 -9.70 -6.55
CA VAL A 37 2.62 -8.65 -6.80
C VAL A 37 2.31 -8.55 -8.29
N MET A 38 3.31 -8.61 -9.16
CA MET A 38 3.13 -8.65 -10.61
C MET A 38 2.35 -9.89 -11.06
N LYS A 39 2.63 -11.08 -10.52
CA LYS A 39 1.87 -12.30 -10.83
C LYS A 39 0.39 -12.19 -10.44
N ARG A 40 0.06 -11.34 -9.48
CA ARG A 40 -1.31 -11.03 -9.06
C ARG A 40 -1.92 -9.82 -9.78
N GLY A 41 -1.20 -9.21 -10.73
CA GLY A 41 -1.64 -8.00 -11.44
C GLY A 41 -1.67 -6.73 -10.57
N GLY A 42 -1.01 -6.76 -9.41
CA GLY A 42 -0.94 -5.63 -8.49
C GLY A 42 0.29 -4.75 -8.74
N ARG A 43 0.40 -3.71 -7.91
CA ARG A 43 1.60 -2.87 -7.78
C ARG A 43 1.85 -2.59 -6.30
N ALA A 44 3.09 -2.65 -5.88
CA ALA A 44 3.49 -2.32 -4.52
C ALA A 44 4.25 -0.99 -4.51
N ALA A 45 4.00 -0.19 -3.47
CA ALA A 45 4.75 1.01 -3.19
C ALA A 45 5.47 0.81 -1.85
N TYR A 46 6.71 1.28 -1.75
CA TYR A 46 7.55 1.11 -0.58
C TYR A 46 8.00 2.46 -0.03
N GLY A 47 8.14 2.53 1.30
CA GLY A 47 8.63 3.72 2.00
C GLY A 47 7.92 5.00 1.59
N LYS A 48 8.69 5.98 1.08
CA LYS A 48 8.19 7.31 0.72
C LYS A 48 7.07 7.28 -0.32
N GLU A 49 7.11 6.36 -1.29
CA GLU A 49 6.06 6.27 -2.32
C GLU A 49 4.73 5.77 -1.74
N ALA A 50 4.78 4.84 -0.78
CA ALA A 50 3.59 4.41 -0.05
C ALA A 50 2.98 5.57 0.74
N LEU A 51 3.82 6.35 1.45
CA LEU A 51 3.38 7.52 2.21
C LEU A 51 2.76 8.61 1.32
N LYS A 52 3.35 8.88 0.15
CA LYS A 52 2.79 9.83 -0.83
C LYS A 52 1.42 9.39 -1.32
N HIS A 53 1.24 8.09 -1.56
CA HIS A 53 -0.05 7.57 -2.01
C HIS A 53 -1.14 7.75 -0.94
N GLU A 54 -0.83 7.43 0.32
CA GLU A 54 -1.75 7.67 1.44
C GLU A 54 -2.06 9.16 1.64
N LEU A 55 -1.05 10.02 1.54
CA LEU A 55 -1.25 11.47 1.57
C LEU A 55 -2.20 11.92 0.46
N GLY A 56 -2.02 11.41 -0.76
CA GLY A 56 -2.90 11.71 -1.89
C GLY A 56 -4.36 11.33 -1.64
N LYS A 57 -4.60 10.15 -1.03
CA LYS A 57 -5.95 9.72 -0.63
C LYS A 57 -6.57 10.68 0.39
N LEU A 58 -5.82 11.05 1.42
CA LEU A 58 -6.30 11.97 2.46
C LEU A 58 -6.62 13.36 1.91
N VAL A 59 -5.77 13.88 1.02
CA VAL A 59 -6.02 15.16 0.34
C VAL A 59 -7.27 15.07 -0.54
N SER A 60 -7.42 13.99 -1.31
CA SER A 60 -8.62 13.78 -2.13
C SER A 60 -9.87 13.76 -1.27
N LEU A 61 -9.87 13.00 -0.18
CA LEU A 61 -10.98 12.92 0.77
C LEU A 61 -11.31 14.30 1.34
N LYS A 62 -10.30 15.04 1.81
CA LYS A 62 -10.47 16.41 2.30
C LYS A 62 -11.16 17.29 1.26
N THR A 63 -10.70 17.28 0.02
CA THR A 63 -11.28 18.13 -1.04
C THR A 63 -12.72 17.73 -1.38
N GLN A 64 -13.04 16.44 -1.36
CA GLN A 64 -14.41 15.94 -1.58
C GLN A 64 -15.33 16.39 -0.44
N THR A 65 -14.92 16.21 0.81
CA THR A 65 -15.70 16.63 1.98
C THR A 65 -15.90 18.15 1.99
N SER A 66 -14.88 18.95 1.69
CA SER A 66 -15.03 20.41 1.61
C SER A 66 -16.05 20.83 0.54
N ARG A 67 -16.10 20.13 -0.60
CA ARG A 67 -17.10 20.40 -1.64
C ARG A 67 -18.52 20.07 -1.15
N ASP A 68 -18.72 18.91 -0.55
CA ASP A 68 -20.03 18.51 0.01
C ASP A 68 -20.51 19.49 1.09
N LEU A 69 -19.60 19.91 1.99
CA LEU A 69 -19.91 20.93 2.99
C LEU A 69 -20.36 22.24 2.36
N ASN A 70 -19.66 22.75 1.34
CA ASN A 70 -20.04 23.99 0.67
C ASN A 70 -21.42 23.89 -0.01
N VAL A 71 -21.75 22.74 -0.61
CA VAL A 71 -23.08 22.50 -1.19
C VAL A 71 -24.15 22.54 -0.11
N ARG A 72 -23.92 21.88 1.04
CA ARG A 72 -24.86 21.87 2.17
C ARG A 72 -25.04 23.25 2.79
N ILE A 73 -23.95 23.99 2.98
CA ILE A 73 -23.98 25.37 3.48
C ILE A 73 -24.87 26.23 2.56
N LYS A 74 -24.63 26.18 1.25
CA LYS A 74 -25.43 26.94 0.28
C LYS A 74 -26.90 26.53 0.29
N HIS A 75 -27.19 25.24 0.45
CA HIS A 75 -28.56 24.77 0.57
C HIS A 75 -29.26 25.34 1.81
N ILE A 76 -28.60 25.32 2.97
CA ILE A 76 -29.12 25.90 4.20
C ILE A 76 -29.30 27.41 4.06
N GLU A 77 -28.33 28.13 3.47
CA GLU A 77 -28.47 29.56 3.21
C GLU A 77 -29.67 29.90 2.31
N ASN A 78 -29.96 29.07 1.31
CA ASN A 78 -31.12 29.27 0.45
C ASN A 78 -32.43 29.05 1.22
N LEU A 79 -32.48 28.07 2.12
CA LEU A 79 -33.64 27.84 2.99
C LEU A 79 -33.85 29.05 3.92
N LEU A 80 -32.78 29.57 4.52
CA LEU A 80 -32.84 30.74 5.41
C LEU A 80 -33.22 32.05 4.69
N ARG A 81 -32.99 32.17 3.38
CA ARG A 81 -33.41 33.34 2.59
C ARG A 81 -34.84 33.23 2.04
N GLY A 82 -35.45 32.05 2.13
CA GLY A 82 -36.79 31.75 1.59
C GLY A 82 -37.93 31.88 2.60
N GLU A 83 -37.62 32.28 3.83
CA GLU A 83 -38.56 32.69 4.90
C GLU A 83 -38.57 34.22 5.05
#